data_AF-A0A350XNI3-F1
#
_entry.id   AF-A0A350XNI3-F1
#
_cell.length_a   1.000
_cell.length_b   1.000
_cell.length_c   1.000
_cell.angle_alpha   90.00
_cell.angle_beta   90.00
_cell.angle_gamma   90.00
#
_symmetry.space_group_name_H-M   'P 1'
#
loop_
_entity.id
_entity.type
_entity.pdbx_description
1 polymer ?
#
loop_
_entity_poly.entity_id
_entity_poly.type
_entity_poly.pdbx_seq_one_letter_code
_entity_poly.pdbx_strand_id
1 'polypeptide(L)'
;GATILLFDEADAIFGKRSDVKDSHDRYANMEVSYLLQRMESYQGLAILTTNLKDSLDTAFLRRIRFVVKYAFPDAKDRAEIWRRIFPKNTPTEGLDFVKLARLNVAGGNIRNIALNAAFMAADAGEPVQMKHLLEAARTEYVKLERTLTDAEVKGWL
;
A
#
# COMPACT_ATOMS: atom_id res chain seq x y z
N GLY A 1 -16.81 16.46 21.39
CA GLY A 1 -16.95 15.49 20.29
C GLY A 1 -15.82 14.50 20.38
N ALA A 2 -16.06 13.21 20.12
CA ALA A 2 -14.96 12.24 20.09
C ALA A 2 -14.13 12.48 18.82
N THR A 3 -12.90 12.94 18.99
CA THR A 3 -11.94 13.10 17.88
C THR A 3 -11.35 11.74 17.53
N ILE A 4 -11.05 11.50 16.25
CA ILE A 4 -10.24 10.35 15.83
C ILE A 4 -8.82 10.88 15.59
N LEU A 5 -7.83 10.24 16.22
CA LEU A 5 -6.42 10.52 15.96
C LEU A 5 -5.87 9.50 14.98
N LEU A 6 -5.25 9.95 13.90
CA LEU A 6 -4.53 9.11 12.96
C LEU A 6 -3.03 9.44 13.07
N PHE A 7 -2.23 8.42 13.35
CA PHE A 7 -0.78 8.48 13.32
C PHE A 7 -0.29 7.66 12.13
N ASP A 8 0.18 8.35 11.10
CA ASP A 8 0.81 7.69 9.96
C ASP A 8 2.30 7.47 10.21
N GLU A 9 2.84 6.41 9.60
CA GLU A 9 4.25 5.99 9.78
C GLU A 9 4.67 5.89 11.26
N ALA A 10 3.82 5.24 12.05
CA ALA A 10 3.99 5.11 13.49
C ALA A 10 5.35 4.51 13.91
N ASP A 11 6.01 3.75 13.04
CA ASP A 11 7.36 3.24 13.24
C ASP A 11 8.45 4.31 13.33
N ALA A 12 8.25 5.50 12.73
CA ALA A 12 9.17 6.63 12.90
C ALA A 12 9.18 7.16 14.35
N ILE A 13 8.07 6.97 15.07
CA ILE A 13 7.88 7.43 16.44
C ILE A 13 8.09 6.29 17.44
N PHE A 14 7.68 5.07 17.09
CA PHE A 14 7.62 3.91 17.99
C PHE A 14 8.57 2.77 17.56
N GLY A 15 9.58 3.09 16.76
CA GLY A 15 10.59 2.14 16.26
C GLY A 15 11.44 1.50 17.37
N LYS A 16 11.99 0.33 17.06
CA LYS A 16 12.83 -0.49 17.93
C LYS A 16 14.08 0.32 18.24
N ARG A 17 14.40 0.36 19.53
CA ARG A 17 15.60 0.98 20.08
C ARG A 17 16.83 0.46 19.33
N SER A 18 17.64 1.35 18.76
CA SER A 18 19.05 1.07 18.50
C SER A 18 19.78 1.00 19.84
N ASP A 19 20.68 0.02 20.00
CA ASP A 19 21.51 -0.08 21.21
C ASP A 19 22.29 1.23 21.42
N VAL A 20 22.01 1.86 22.56
CA VAL A 20 22.45 3.21 22.94
C VAL A 20 23.98 3.31 22.95
N LYS A 21 24.53 4.29 22.22
CA LYS A 21 25.93 4.73 22.39
C LYS A 21 26.08 6.18 22.84
N ASP A 22 25.02 6.99 22.88
CA ASP A 22 25.18 8.41 23.20
C ASP A 22 24.05 9.03 24.04
N SER A 23 24.39 10.14 24.71
CA SER A 23 23.57 10.86 25.69
C SER A 23 22.32 11.55 25.10
N HIS A 24 22.29 11.79 23.78
CA HIS A 24 21.14 12.33 23.05
C HIS A 24 19.96 11.35 22.99
N ASP A 25 20.20 10.04 22.96
CA ASP A 25 19.15 9.01 22.84
C ASP A 25 18.26 8.91 24.09
N ARG A 26 18.70 9.43 25.23
CA ARG A 26 17.90 9.40 26.47
C ARG A 26 16.67 10.31 26.39
N TYR A 27 16.77 11.45 25.70
CA TYR A 27 15.65 12.39 25.56
C TYR A 27 14.57 11.83 24.61
N ALA A 28 14.97 11.24 23.49
CA ALA A 28 14.06 10.57 22.56
C ALA A 28 13.25 9.44 23.23
N ASN A 29 13.87 8.66 24.12
CA ASN A 29 13.19 7.59 24.85
C ASN A 29 12.10 8.11 25.83
N MET A 30 12.30 9.30 26.41
CA MET A 30 11.35 9.90 27.34
C MET A 30 10.12 10.45 26.62
N GLU A 31 10.31 11.06 25.44
CA GLU A 31 9.24 11.59 24.61
C GLU A 31 8.30 10.50 24.09
N VAL A 32 8.87 9.38 23.63
CA VAL A 32 8.09 8.22 23.16
C VAL A 32 7.27 7.61 24.30
N SER A 33 7.88 7.39 25.47
CA SER A 33 7.20 6.83 26.64
C SER A 33 6.03 7.72 27.11
N TYR A 34 6.21 9.04 27.06
CA TYR A 34 5.15 10.01 27.36
C TYR A 34 4.01 9.94 26.34
N LEU A 35 4.33 9.87 25.04
CA LEU A 35 3.33 9.75 23.98
C LEU A 35 2.50 8.47 24.14
N LEU A 36 3.13 7.35 24.49
CA LEU A 36 2.44 6.09 24.79
C LEU A 36 1.43 6.24 25.93
N GLN A 37 1.83 6.88 27.02
CA GLN A 37 0.94 7.11 28.16
C GLN A 37 -0.25 8.03 27.78
N ARG A 38 -0.01 9.03 26.93
CA ARG A 38 -1.07 9.91 26.41
C ARG A 38 -2.03 9.16 25.48
N MET A 39 -1.53 8.23 24.67
CA MET A 39 -2.35 7.38 23.82
C MET A 39 -3.20 6.40 24.63
N GLU A 40 -2.65 5.82 25.71
CA GLU A 40 -3.41 4.94 26.61
C GLU A 40 -4.54 5.66 27.35
N SER A 41 -4.30 6.91 27.76
CA SER A 41 -5.31 7.74 28.44
C SER A 41 -6.26 8.46 27.48
N TYR A 42 -6.05 8.32 26.17
CA TYR A 42 -6.91 8.92 25.17
C TYR A 42 -8.26 8.21 25.13
N GLN A 43 -9.33 8.95 25.45
CA GLN A 43 -10.69 8.41 25.48
C GLN A 43 -11.37 8.33 24.11
N GLY A 44 -10.70 8.75 23.04
CA GLY A 44 -11.18 8.64 21.65
C GLY A 44 -10.58 7.44 20.91
N LEU A 45 -10.83 7.36 19.60
CA LEU A 45 -10.23 6.35 18.74
C LEU A 45 -8.88 6.84 18.21
N ALA A 46 -7.81 6.10 18.48
CA ALA A 46 -6.52 6.28 17.84
C ALA A 46 -6.28 5.17 16.81
N ILE A 47 -5.96 5.56 15.58
CA ILE A 47 -5.58 4.67 14.49
C ILE A 47 -4.10 4.92 14.19
N LEU A 48 -3.35 3.84 14.03
CA LEU A 48 -1.94 3.90 13.67
C LEU A 48 -1.71 3.10 12.40
N THR A 49 -0.96 3.66 11.47
CA THR A 49 -0.51 3.00 10.25
C THR A 49 1.02 2.88 10.27
N THR A 50 1.53 1.73 9.84
CA THR A 50 2.97 1.46 9.76
C THR A 50 3.25 0.49 8.62
N ASN A 51 4.36 0.70 7.92
CA ASN A 51 4.87 -0.24 6.91
C ASN A 51 5.85 -1.25 7.52
N LEU A 52 6.35 -0.99 8.73
CA LEU A 52 7.41 -1.74 9.39
C LEU A 52 6.94 -2.31 10.73
N LYS A 53 5.96 -3.23 10.71
CA LYS A 53 5.47 -3.88 11.94
C LYS A 53 6.60 -4.47 12.80
N ASP A 54 7.66 -4.97 12.15
CA ASP A 54 8.78 -5.65 12.81
C ASP A 54 9.78 -4.65 13.41
N SER A 55 9.67 -3.36 13.07
CA SER A 55 10.39 -2.30 13.75
C SER A 55 9.63 -1.77 14.97
N LEU A 56 8.38 -2.15 15.24
CA LEU A 56 7.69 -1.66 16.44
C LEU A 56 8.17 -2.37 17.72
N ASP A 57 8.28 -1.62 18.82
CA ASP A 57 8.62 -2.16 20.14
C ASP A 57 7.51 -3.13 20.63
N THR A 58 7.91 -4.32 21.09
CA THR A 58 6.97 -5.36 21.54
C THR A 58 6.13 -4.90 22.74
N ALA A 59 6.67 -4.08 23.64
CA ALA A 59 5.92 -3.54 24.77
C ALA A 59 4.90 -2.49 24.32
N PHE A 60 5.15 -1.78 23.22
CA PHE A 60 4.15 -0.94 22.58
C PHE A 60 3.02 -1.77 21.97
N LEU A 61 3.34 -2.79 21.17
CA LEU A 61 2.35 -3.66 20.54
C LEU A 61 1.39 -4.31 21.56
N ARG A 62 1.87 -4.65 22.76
CA ARG A 62 1.03 -5.19 23.86
C ARG A 62 -0.09 -4.25 24.32
N ARG A 63 0.03 -2.95 24.05
CA ARG A 63 -0.95 -1.91 24.43
C ARG A 63 -1.94 -1.60 23.32
N ILE A 64 -1.71 -2.11 22.12
CA ILE A 64 -2.61 -1.95 20.98
C ILE A 64 -3.70 -3.02 21.06
N ARG A 65 -4.96 -2.57 21.17
CA ARG A 65 -6.12 -3.47 21.33
C ARG A 65 -6.42 -4.30 20.08
N PHE A 66 -6.21 -3.74 18.90
CA PHE A 66 -6.48 -4.40 17.63
C PHE A 66 -5.32 -4.19 16.67
N VAL A 67 -4.84 -5.30 16.08
CA VAL A 67 -3.81 -5.26 15.04
C VAL A 67 -4.42 -5.84 13.78
N VAL A 68 -4.62 -4.97 12.77
CA VAL A 68 -5.12 -5.37 11.45
C VAL A 68 -3.94 -5.50 10.52
N LYS A 69 -3.66 -6.73 10.06
CA LYS A 69 -2.58 -7.00 9.11
C LYS A 69 -3.13 -6.95 7.69
N TYR A 70 -2.54 -6.10 6.86
CA TYR A 70 -2.75 -6.12 5.41
C TYR A 70 -1.70 -7.02 4.76
N ALA A 71 -2.13 -8.17 4.27
CA ALA A 71 -1.26 -9.06 3.50
C ALA A 71 -1.09 -8.56 2.07
N PHE A 72 -0.03 -9.01 1.40
CA PHE A 72 0.08 -8.82 -0.04
C PHE A 72 -1.12 -9.48 -0.73
N PRO A 73 -1.82 -8.77 -1.64
CA PRO A 73 -3.08 -9.26 -2.20
C PRO A 73 -2.85 -10.51 -3.03
N ASP A 74 -3.69 -11.53 -2.86
CA ASP A 74 -3.63 -12.73 -3.70
C ASP A 74 -4.25 -12.47 -5.09
N ALA A 75 -4.29 -13.49 -5.95
CA ALA A 75 -4.87 -13.33 -7.30
C ALA A 75 -6.36 -12.94 -7.27
N LYS A 76 -7.14 -13.43 -6.30
CA LYS A 76 -8.57 -13.08 -6.18
C LYS A 76 -8.73 -11.64 -5.73
N ASP A 77 -7.93 -11.22 -4.75
CA ASP A 77 -7.90 -9.84 -4.27
C ASP A 77 -7.51 -8.88 -5.40
N ARG A 78 -6.44 -9.20 -6.16
CA ARG A 78 -6.01 -8.38 -7.31
C ARG A 78 -7.07 -8.30 -8.40
N ALA A 79 -7.76 -9.40 -8.70
CA ALA A 79 -8.87 -9.37 -9.65
C ALA A 79 -9.98 -8.40 -9.19
N GLU A 80 -10.29 -8.37 -7.90
CA GLU A 80 -11.30 -7.47 -7.35
C GLU A 80 -10.84 -6.00 -7.35
N ILE A 81 -9.57 -5.75 -7.06
CA ILE A 81 -8.98 -4.41 -7.20
C ILE A 81 -9.13 -3.95 -8.67
N TRP A 82 -8.77 -4.78 -9.64
CA TRP A 82 -8.89 -4.46 -11.07
C TRP A 82 -10.33 -4.18 -11.51
N ARG A 83 -11.32 -4.91 -10.99
CA ARG A 83 -12.75 -4.64 -11.29
C ARG A 83 -13.23 -3.28 -10.80
N ARG A 84 -12.61 -2.74 -9.75
CA ARG A 84 -13.03 -1.48 -9.10
C ARG A 84 -12.11 -0.30 -9.42
N ILE A 85 -11.01 -0.54 -10.12
CA ILE A 85 -9.95 0.47 -10.27
C ILE A 85 -10.38 1.64 -11.15
N PHE A 86 -11.19 1.37 -12.16
CA PHE A 86 -11.68 2.38 -13.08
C PHE A 86 -13.00 2.98 -12.56
N PRO A 87 -13.13 4.32 -12.55
CA PRO A 87 -14.42 4.98 -12.37
C PRO A 87 -15.45 4.47 -13.39
N LYS A 88 -16.74 4.50 -13.02
CA LYS A 88 -17.84 4.00 -13.87
C LYS A 88 -17.89 4.63 -15.27
N ASN A 89 -17.40 5.86 -15.41
CA ASN A 89 -17.44 6.62 -16.66
C ASN A 89 -16.19 6.45 -17.52
N THR A 90 -15.19 5.69 -17.07
CA THR A 90 -13.99 5.42 -17.86
C THR A 90 -14.36 4.45 -18.99
N PRO A 91 -14.15 4.82 -20.27
CA PRO A 91 -14.36 3.90 -21.38
C PRO A 91 -13.36 2.75 -21.29
N THR A 92 -13.86 1.52 -21.18
CA THR A 92 -13.04 0.30 -21.14
C THR A 92 -13.58 -0.73 -22.12
N GLU A 93 -12.70 -1.47 -22.78
CA GLU A 93 -13.08 -2.49 -23.75
C GLU A 93 -12.18 -3.72 -23.61
N GLY A 94 -12.81 -4.92 -23.60
CA GLY A 94 -12.07 -6.19 -23.65
C GLY A 94 -11.15 -6.47 -22.46
N LEU A 95 -11.39 -5.87 -21.29
CA LEU A 95 -10.57 -6.09 -20.10
C LEU A 95 -10.79 -7.49 -19.50
N ASP A 96 -9.70 -8.24 -19.32
CA ASP A 96 -9.71 -9.54 -18.67
C ASP A 96 -9.10 -9.45 -17.27
N PHE A 97 -9.96 -9.32 -16.26
CA PHE A 97 -9.54 -9.17 -14.86
C PHE A 97 -8.83 -10.40 -14.30
N VAL A 98 -9.07 -11.60 -14.85
CA VAL A 98 -8.39 -12.83 -14.42
C VAL A 98 -6.96 -12.84 -14.94
N LYS A 99 -6.74 -12.36 -16.16
CA LYS A 99 -5.37 -12.15 -16.71
C LYS A 99 -4.64 -11.02 -15.98
N LEU A 100 -5.31 -9.90 -15.73
CA LEU A 100 -4.74 -8.75 -15.01
C LEU A 100 -4.31 -9.11 -13.57
N ALA A 101 -5.07 -10.00 -12.91
CA ALA A 101 -4.75 -10.51 -11.59
C ALA A 101 -3.47 -11.35 -11.51
N ARG A 102 -2.90 -11.78 -12.64
CA ARG A 102 -1.63 -12.52 -12.67
C ARG A 102 -0.44 -11.62 -12.34
N LEU A 103 -0.54 -10.31 -12.59
CA LEU A 103 0.50 -9.35 -12.22
C LEU A 103 0.75 -9.40 -10.72
N ASN A 104 1.94 -9.82 -10.31
CA ASN A 104 2.27 -10.00 -8.90
C ASN A 104 2.76 -8.67 -8.28
N VAL A 105 1.85 -7.71 -8.15
CA VAL A 105 2.11 -6.35 -7.65
C VAL A 105 1.10 -5.92 -6.59
N ALA A 106 1.47 -4.93 -5.77
CA ALA A 106 0.59 -4.39 -4.73
C ALA A 106 -0.53 -3.52 -5.32
N GLY A 107 -1.58 -3.25 -4.53
CA GLY A 107 -2.72 -2.44 -4.98
C GLY A 107 -2.33 -1.02 -5.44
N GLY A 108 -1.31 -0.42 -4.82
CA GLY A 108 -0.77 0.87 -5.25
C GLY A 108 -0.21 0.83 -6.68
N ASN A 109 0.51 -0.23 -7.03
CA ASN A 109 1.03 -0.42 -8.39
C ASN A 109 -0.09 -0.74 -9.39
N ILE A 110 -1.09 -1.52 -9.01
CA ILE A 110 -2.28 -1.75 -9.86
C ILE A 110 -2.93 -0.41 -10.22
N ARG A 111 -3.08 0.49 -9.25
CA ARG A 111 -3.61 1.84 -9.49
C ARG A 111 -2.74 2.65 -10.45
N ASN A 112 -1.42 2.62 -10.29
CA ASN A 112 -0.49 3.31 -11.18
C ASN A 112 -0.58 2.78 -12.62
N ILE A 113 -0.63 1.46 -12.79
CA ILE A 113 -0.77 0.82 -14.10
C ILE A 113 -2.10 1.23 -14.75
N ALA A 114 -3.21 1.15 -14.02
CA ALA A 114 -4.52 1.54 -14.51
C ALA A 114 -4.57 3.01 -14.94
N LEU A 115 -3.98 3.91 -14.13
CA LEU A 115 -3.95 5.34 -14.43
C LEU A 115 -3.12 5.65 -15.67
N ASN A 116 -1.92 5.07 -15.79
CA ASN A 116 -1.07 5.25 -16.97
C ASN A 116 -1.72 4.68 -18.24
N ALA A 117 -2.36 3.51 -18.15
CA ALA A 117 -3.10 2.93 -19.26
C ALA A 117 -4.28 3.81 -19.69
N ALA A 118 -4.97 4.46 -18.74
CA ALA A 118 -6.03 5.42 -19.04
C ALA A 118 -5.50 6.66 -19.77
N PHE A 119 -4.33 7.18 -19.40
CA PHE A 119 -3.69 8.27 -20.12
C PHE A 119 -3.30 7.89 -21.54
N MET A 120 -2.71 6.70 -21.74
CA MET A 120 -2.35 6.21 -23.08
C MET A 120 -3.60 6.07 -23.97
N ALA A 121 -4.68 5.50 -23.44
CA ALA A 121 -5.93 5.34 -24.19
C ALA A 121 -6.57 6.70 -24.52
N ALA A 122 -6.54 7.66 -23.59
CA ALA A 122 -7.04 9.01 -23.80
C ALA A 122 -6.25 9.76 -24.87
N ASP A 123 -4.92 9.64 -24.88
CA ASP A 123 -4.04 10.21 -25.91
C ASP A 123 -4.33 9.62 -27.31
N ALA A 124 -4.59 8.32 -27.37
CA ALA A 124 -4.99 7.62 -28.59
C ALA A 124 -6.47 7.82 -28.99
N GLY A 125 -7.28 8.47 -28.15
CA GLY A 125 -8.70 8.70 -28.40
C GLY A 125 -9.58 7.44 -28.41
N GLU A 126 -9.18 6.40 -27.68
CA GLU A 126 -9.85 5.09 -27.66
C GLU A 126 -10.09 4.57 -26.23
N PRO A 127 -10.94 3.53 -26.05
CA PRO A 127 -11.15 2.94 -24.72
C PRO A 127 -9.89 2.29 -24.14
N VAL A 128 -9.84 2.17 -22.80
CA VAL A 128 -8.78 1.39 -22.14
C VAL A 128 -8.93 -0.08 -22.51
N GLN A 129 -7.85 -0.66 -23.02
CA GLN A 129 -7.78 -2.02 -23.55
C GLN A 129 -6.56 -2.73 -22.97
N MET A 130 -6.49 -4.06 -23.15
CA MET A 130 -5.37 -4.89 -22.67
C MET A 130 -4.00 -4.41 -23.20
N LYS A 131 -3.94 -3.85 -24.41
CA LYS A 131 -2.69 -3.29 -24.98
C LYS A 131 -2.13 -2.12 -24.16
N HIS A 132 -2.99 -1.22 -23.69
CA HIS A 132 -2.60 -0.08 -22.84
C HIS A 132 -2.11 -0.55 -21.48
N LEU A 133 -2.82 -1.52 -20.91
CA LEU A 133 -2.44 -2.12 -19.62
C LEU A 133 -1.11 -2.88 -19.71
N LEU A 134 -0.82 -3.54 -20.83
CA LEU A 134 0.45 -4.23 -21.04
C LEU A 134 1.61 -3.24 -21.04
N GLU A 135 1.49 -2.14 -21.77
CA GLU A 135 2.55 -1.13 -21.87
C GLU A 135 2.73 -0.36 -20.55
N ALA A 136 1.63 -0.03 -19.88
CA ALA A 136 1.67 0.56 -18.55
C ALA A 136 2.29 -0.39 -17.51
N ALA A 137 1.99 -1.70 -17.58
CA ALA A 137 2.58 -2.70 -16.70
C ALA A 137 4.08 -2.85 -16.92
N ARG A 138 4.55 -2.86 -18.18
CA ARG A 138 5.99 -2.87 -18.49
C ARG A 138 6.70 -1.68 -17.84
N THR A 139 6.16 -0.48 -18.05
CA THR A 139 6.71 0.76 -17.48
C THR A 139 6.75 0.71 -15.95
N GLU A 140 5.68 0.24 -15.29
CA GLU A 140 5.63 0.12 -13.83
C GLU A 140 6.64 -0.93 -13.32
N TYR A 141 6.81 -2.05 -14.01
CA TYR A 141 7.78 -3.08 -13.63
C TYR A 141 9.23 -2.59 -13.73
N VAL A 142 9.56 -1.77 -14.75
CA VAL A 142 10.87 -1.11 -14.83
C VAL A 142 11.10 -0.20 -13.62
N LYS A 143 10.11 0.59 -13.18
CA LYS A 143 10.22 1.43 -11.98
C LYS A 143 10.41 0.62 -10.69
N LEU A 144 9.90 -0.61 -10.67
CA LEU A 144 10.05 -1.54 -9.56
C LEU A 144 11.35 -2.36 -9.62
N GLU A 145 12.22 -2.11 -10.61
CA GLU A 145 13.42 -2.90 -10.88
C GLU A 145 13.13 -4.41 -11.04
N ARG A 146 11.97 -4.73 -11.62
CA ARG A 146 11.49 -6.10 -11.84
C ARG A 146 11.24 -6.34 -13.31
N THR A 147 11.41 -7.59 -13.74
CA THR A 147 11.06 -8.01 -15.09
C THR A 147 9.64 -8.53 -15.13
N LEU A 148 8.83 -8.02 -16.07
CA LEU A 148 7.50 -8.56 -16.35
C LEU A 148 7.65 -9.90 -17.07
N THR A 149 7.12 -10.97 -16.49
CA THR A 149 7.35 -12.33 -17.01
C THR A 149 6.30 -12.73 -18.05
N ASP A 150 6.67 -13.60 -18.99
CA ASP A 150 5.74 -14.17 -19.98
C ASP A 150 4.56 -14.89 -19.32
N ALA A 151 4.79 -15.51 -18.16
CA ALA A 151 3.73 -16.18 -17.40
C ALA A 151 2.64 -15.20 -16.93
N GLU A 152 3.03 -13.98 -16.53
CA GLU A 152 2.12 -12.93 -16.08
C GLU A 152 1.28 -12.36 -17.25
N VAL A 153 1.89 -12.23 -18.43
CA VAL A 153 1.23 -11.63 -19.62
C VAL A 153 0.70 -12.64 -20.63
N LYS A 154 0.76 -13.94 -20.33
CA LYS A 154 0.35 -15.00 -21.25
C LYS A 154 -1.09 -14.82 -21.74
N GLY A 155 -1.24 -14.65 -23.05
CA GLY A 155 -2.54 -14.52 -23.74
C GLY A 155 -3.21 -13.16 -23.58
N TRP A 156 -2.45 -12.11 -23.29
CA TRP A 156 -2.95 -10.73 -23.32
C TRP A 156 -3.13 -10.18 -24.75
N LEU A 157 -2.36 -10.69 -25.70
CA LEU A 157 -2.41 -10.41 -27.14
C LEU A 157 -2.37 -11.73 -27.91
#